data_AF-A0A969HEY4-F1
#
_entry.id   AF-A0A969HEY4-F1
#
_cell.length_a   1.000
_cell.length_b   1.000
_cell.length_c   1.000
_cell.angle_alpha   90.00
_cell.angle_beta   90.00
_cell.angle_gamma   90.00
#
_symmetry.space_group_name_H-M   'P 1'
#
loop_
_entity.id
_entity.type
_entity.pdbx_description
1 polymer ?
#
loop_
_entity_poly.entity_id
_entity_poly.type
_entity_poly.pdbx_seq_one_letter_code
_entity_poly.pdbx_strand_id
1 'polypeptide(L)'
;MAAAGHLFVLQDVDAPERILFGQPELAQQKLQMLVEWGMEVGSHTISHANLAESEPEEVKRQLALSQTRLEEELLPGYEVVSLSVPFGAYPADERLLVGGMYQDKLYTYQPPSRSAAAWLPRPHTPEFDPYHIPRVQAIQSELDYWLDYANQPGVYYVSPGE
;
A
#
# COMPACT_ATOMS: atom_id res chain seq x y z
N MET A 1 11.71 -0.33 14.69
CA MET A 1 11.19 -1.72 14.66
C MET A 1 10.59 -1.92 13.28
N ALA A 2 10.97 -2.99 12.58
CA ALA A 2 10.33 -3.35 11.32
C ALA A 2 8.88 -3.78 11.57
N ALA A 3 7.95 -3.40 10.70
CA ALA A 3 6.55 -3.81 10.83
C ALA A 3 6.43 -5.33 10.61
N ALA A 4 5.59 -6.00 11.41
CA ALA A 4 5.30 -7.42 11.24
C ALA A 4 4.55 -7.74 9.93
N GLY A 5 3.97 -6.71 9.29
CA GLY A 5 3.33 -6.74 7.98
C GLY A 5 2.64 -5.42 7.66
N HIS A 6 2.21 -5.23 6.41
CA HIS A 6 1.46 -4.05 5.98
C HIS A 6 0.03 -4.45 5.56
N LEU A 7 -0.97 -3.73 6.04
CA LEU A 7 -2.35 -3.80 5.55
C LEU A 7 -2.71 -2.50 4.84
N PHE A 8 -2.98 -2.58 3.54
CA PHE A 8 -3.45 -1.43 2.76
C PHE A 8 -4.98 -1.42 2.70
N VAL A 9 -5.59 -0.34 3.22
CA VAL A 9 -7.03 -0.28 3.46
C VAL A 9 -7.75 0.45 2.34
N LEU A 10 -8.74 -0.23 1.77
CA LEU A 10 -9.77 0.32 0.89
C LEU A 10 -11.04 0.60 1.72
N GLN A 11 -11.70 1.75 1.50
CA GLN A 11 -12.67 2.29 2.47
C GLN A 11 -14.07 2.52 1.92
N ASP A 12 -14.19 2.99 0.69
CA ASP A 12 -15.45 3.28 0.01
C ASP A 12 -15.70 2.20 -1.03
N VAL A 13 -16.53 1.23 -0.65
CA VAL A 13 -16.73 -0.02 -1.40
C VAL A 13 -18.21 -0.31 -1.54
N ASP A 14 -18.62 -0.60 -2.77
CA ASP A 14 -20.00 -0.95 -3.08
C ASP A 14 -20.28 -2.45 -2.88
N ALA A 15 -19.23 -3.27 -2.82
CA ALA A 15 -19.31 -4.71 -2.82
C ALA A 15 -19.12 -5.28 -1.40
N PRO A 16 -20.04 -6.12 -0.87
CA PRO A 16 -19.97 -6.64 0.49
C PRO A 16 -18.67 -7.38 0.82
N GLU A 17 -18.08 -8.08 -0.15
CA GLU A 17 -16.83 -8.80 0.00
C GLU A 17 -15.60 -7.91 0.13
N ARG A 18 -15.74 -6.61 -0.17
CA ARG A 18 -14.68 -5.61 -0.04
C ARG A 18 -14.84 -4.76 1.22
N ILE A 19 -15.94 -4.92 1.95
CA ILE A 19 -16.12 -4.27 3.25
C ILE A 19 -14.96 -4.68 4.14
N LEU A 20 -14.34 -3.70 4.78
CA LEU A 20 -13.18 -3.92 5.62
C LEU A 20 -13.48 -4.99 6.69
N PHE A 21 -12.75 -6.11 6.60
CA PHE A 21 -12.92 -7.33 7.40
C PHE A 21 -14.31 -8.00 7.35
N GLY A 22 -15.21 -7.55 6.47
CA GLY A 22 -16.62 -7.96 6.45
C GLY A 22 -17.39 -7.63 7.74
N GLN A 23 -16.83 -6.77 8.60
CA GLN A 23 -17.33 -6.46 9.95
C GLN A 23 -17.10 -4.96 10.23
N PRO A 24 -17.88 -4.07 9.59
CA PRO A 24 -17.65 -2.62 9.63
C PRO A 24 -17.70 -2.07 11.06
N GLU A 25 -18.54 -2.65 11.93
CA GLU A 25 -18.66 -2.29 13.35
C GLU A 25 -17.42 -2.64 14.17
N LEU A 26 -16.59 -3.58 13.72
CA LEU A 26 -15.34 -3.97 14.37
C LEU A 26 -14.10 -3.42 13.65
N ALA A 27 -14.28 -2.69 12.55
CA ALA A 27 -13.18 -2.29 11.68
C ALA A 27 -12.15 -1.43 12.41
N GLN A 28 -12.60 -0.39 13.12
CA GLN A 28 -11.72 0.47 13.92
C GLN A 28 -10.94 -0.33 14.97
N GLN A 29 -11.63 -1.15 15.77
CA GLN A 29 -11.00 -1.96 16.81
C GLN A 29 -9.92 -2.89 16.22
N LYS A 30 -10.22 -3.54 15.10
CA LYS A 30 -9.26 -4.44 14.44
C LYS A 30 -8.06 -3.70 13.88
N LEU A 31 -8.25 -2.54 13.26
CA LEU A 31 -7.13 -1.73 12.79
C LEU A 31 -6.22 -1.31 13.96
N GLN A 32 -6.80 -0.89 15.10
CA GLN A 32 -6.03 -0.56 16.30
C GLN A 32 -5.24 -1.76 16.80
N MET A 33 -5.84 -2.96 16.86
CA MET A 33 -5.14 -4.19 17.24
C MET A 33 -3.98 -4.51 16.30
N LEU A 34 -4.14 -4.33 14.98
CA LEU A 34 -3.05 -4.54 14.02
C LEU A 34 -1.88 -3.58 14.30
N VAL A 35 -2.16 -2.31 14.56
CA VAL A 35 -1.14 -1.32 14.94
C VAL A 35 -0.46 -1.71 16.26
N GLU A 36 -1.22 -2.13 17.27
CA GLU A 36 -0.69 -2.60 18.56
C GLU A 36 0.20 -3.84 18.43
N TRP A 37 -0.09 -4.71 17.45
CA TRP A 37 0.74 -5.87 17.11
C TRP A 37 1.96 -5.54 16.27
N GLY A 38 2.21 -4.25 15.99
CA GLY A 38 3.36 -3.79 15.21
C GLY A 38 3.18 -3.97 13.70
N MET A 39 1.95 -4.09 13.21
CA MET A 39 1.68 -4.00 11.78
C MET A 39 1.51 -2.54 11.37
N GLU A 40 1.82 -2.27 10.11
CA GLU A 40 1.59 -0.96 9.51
C GLU A 40 0.24 -0.96 8.77
N VAL A 41 -0.58 0.05 9.02
CA VAL A 41 -1.79 0.33 8.24
C VAL A 41 -1.48 1.43 7.23
N GLY A 42 -1.72 1.14 5.95
CA GLY A 42 -1.50 2.03 4.81
C GLY A 42 -2.78 2.28 4.01
N SER A 43 -2.69 3.17 3.03
CA SER A 43 -3.79 3.48 2.11
C SER A 43 -3.82 2.52 0.90
N HIS A 44 -5.02 2.14 0.47
CA HIS A 44 -5.28 1.57 -0.86
C HIS A 44 -6.26 2.43 -1.67
N THR A 45 -6.13 3.76 -1.52
CA THR A 45 -7.06 4.80 -1.99
C THR A 45 -8.45 4.73 -1.33
N ILE A 46 -9.34 5.66 -1.69
CA ILE A 46 -10.68 5.70 -1.10
C ILE A 46 -11.60 4.67 -1.77
N SER A 47 -11.67 4.65 -3.10
CA SER A 47 -12.66 3.86 -3.85
C SER A 47 -12.05 2.91 -4.89
N HIS A 48 -10.76 2.59 -4.78
CA HIS A 48 -10.05 1.69 -5.69
C HIS A 48 -10.03 2.16 -7.16
N ALA A 49 -9.99 3.47 -7.37
CA ALA A 49 -9.89 4.06 -8.71
C ALA A 49 -8.59 3.66 -9.41
N ASN A 50 -8.65 3.46 -10.73
CA ASN A 50 -7.47 3.29 -11.55
C ASN A 50 -6.75 4.63 -11.73
N LEU A 51 -5.64 4.84 -11.01
CA LEU A 51 -4.95 6.13 -11.01
C LEU A 51 -4.30 6.45 -12.35
N ALA A 52 -3.96 5.43 -13.16
CA ALA A 52 -3.45 5.63 -14.52
C ALA A 52 -4.48 6.25 -15.48
N GLU A 53 -5.76 6.08 -15.19
CA GLU A 53 -6.90 6.60 -15.98
C GLU A 53 -7.56 7.81 -15.31
N SER A 54 -7.04 8.26 -14.17
CA SER A 54 -7.62 9.34 -13.37
C SER A 54 -6.97 10.67 -13.68
N GLU A 55 -7.78 11.73 -13.72
CA GLU A 55 -7.28 13.11 -13.80
C GLU A 55 -6.57 13.51 -12.49
N PRO A 56 -5.62 14.47 -12.52
CA PRO A 56 -4.83 14.85 -11.36
C PRO A 56 -5.62 15.21 -10.10
N GLU A 57 -6.77 15.89 -10.25
CA GLU A 57 -7.63 16.22 -9.11
C GLU A 57 -8.32 14.99 -8.51
N GLU A 58 -8.67 13.99 -9.33
CA GLU A 58 -9.22 12.73 -8.83
C GLU A 58 -8.16 11.93 -8.09
N VAL A 59 -6.91 11.91 -8.57
CA VAL A 59 -5.79 11.30 -7.84
C VAL A 59 -5.63 11.94 -6.46
N LYS A 60 -5.58 13.28 -6.39
CA LYS A 60 -5.49 13.99 -5.10
C LYS A 60 -6.69 13.70 -4.20
N ARG A 61 -7.91 13.65 -4.76
CA ARG A 61 -9.11 13.31 -3.99
C ARG A 61 -9.00 11.91 -3.38
N GLN A 62 -8.62 10.92 -4.18
CA GLN A 62 -8.46 9.53 -3.76
C GLN A 62 -7.49 9.38 -2.60
N LEU A 63 -6.37 10.11 -2.68
CA LEU A 63 -5.28 10.08 -1.72
C LEU A 63 -5.61 10.86 -0.45
N ALA A 64 -6.03 12.12 -0.59
CA ALA A 64 -6.37 12.99 0.54
C ALA A 64 -7.49 12.44 1.40
N LEU A 65 -8.60 12.01 0.77
CA LEU A 65 -9.73 11.48 1.53
C LEU A 65 -9.38 10.15 2.21
N SER A 66 -8.57 9.31 1.56
CA SER A 66 -8.15 8.04 2.13
C SER A 66 -7.27 8.21 3.38
N GLN A 67 -6.24 9.07 3.31
CA GLN A 67 -5.39 9.38 4.46
C GLN A 67 -6.21 10.02 5.57
N THR A 68 -6.98 11.07 5.24
CA THR A 68 -7.73 11.81 6.25
C THR A 68 -8.72 10.90 7.00
N ARG A 69 -9.44 10.04 6.29
CA ARG A 69 -10.41 9.14 6.93
C ARG A 69 -9.73 8.08 7.79
N LEU A 70 -8.58 7.56 7.35
CA LEU A 70 -7.79 6.65 8.18
C LEU A 70 -7.29 7.34 9.47
N GLU A 71 -6.74 8.54 9.36
CA GLU A 71 -6.12 9.25 10.48
C GLU A 71 -7.14 9.91 11.43
N GLU A 72 -8.27 10.40 10.93
CA GLU A 72 -9.27 11.13 11.74
C GLU A 72 -10.39 10.22 12.26
N GLU A 73 -10.86 9.25 11.47
CA GLU A 73 -12.04 8.44 11.82
C GLU A 73 -11.64 7.06 12.36
N LEU A 74 -10.71 6.37 11.69
CA LEU A 74 -10.42 4.96 11.99
C LEU A 74 -9.28 4.79 12.99
N LEU A 75 -8.22 5.59 12.89
CA LEU A 75 -7.02 5.52 13.73
C LEU A 75 -6.59 6.91 14.23
N PRO A 76 -7.38 7.58 15.10
CA PRO A 76 -7.00 8.87 15.67
C PRO A 76 -5.59 8.86 16.29
N GLY A 77 -4.72 9.74 15.80
CA GLY A 77 -3.34 9.89 16.28
C GLY A 77 -2.32 8.95 15.64
N TYR A 78 -2.73 8.11 14.68
CA TYR A 78 -1.84 7.33 13.83
C TYR A 78 -1.46 8.13 12.57
N GLU A 79 -0.22 8.00 12.10
CA GLU A 79 0.27 8.63 10.87
C GLU A 79 0.32 7.59 9.75
N VAL A 80 -0.49 7.76 8.70
CA VAL A 80 -0.54 6.84 7.56
C VAL A 80 0.51 7.26 6.55
N VAL A 81 1.63 6.53 6.49
CA VAL A 81 2.74 6.91 5.60
C VAL A 81 2.79 6.11 4.30
N SER A 82 2.16 4.93 4.22
CA SER A 82 2.33 4.04 3.08
C SER A 82 1.10 3.96 2.17
N LEU A 83 1.38 3.72 0.88
CA LEU A 83 0.38 3.60 -0.17
C LEU A 83 0.66 2.36 -1.02
N SER A 84 -0.40 1.60 -1.30
CA SER A 84 -0.43 0.58 -2.35
C SER A 84 -1.32 1.10 -3.47
N VAL A 85 -0.78 1.21 -4.68
CA VAL A 85 -1.55 1.73 -5.82
C VAL A 85 -2.54 0.66 -6.34
N PRO A 86 -3.84 0.96 -6.49
CA PRO A 86 -4.82 0.05 -7.08
C PRO A 86 -4.34 -0.49 -8.42
N PHE A 87 -4.51 -1.80 -8.63
CA PHE A 87 -4.05 -2.51 -9.83
C PHE A 87 -2.55 -2.42 -10.15
N GLY A 88 -1.73 -1.80 -9.29
CA GLY A 88 -0.36 -1.41 -9.64
C GLY A 88 -0.29 -0.37 -10.77
N ALA A 89 -1.36 0.39 -11.00
CA ALA A 89 -1.52 1.33 -12.11
C ALA A 89 -1.28 2.77 -11.65
N TYR A 90 -0.07 3.28 -11.91
CA TYR A 90 0.41 4.59 -11.46
C TYR A 90 -0.17 5.72 -12.33
N PRO A 91 -0.45 6.90 -11.75
CA PRO A 91 -0.91 8.06 -12.52
C PRO A 91 0.18 8.57 -13.45
N ALA A 92 -0.21 9.33 -14.48
CA ALA A 92 0.72 9.93 -15.43
C ALA A 92 1.75 10.86 -14.77
N ASP A 93 1.37 11.52 -13.66
CA ASP A 93 2.27 12.30 -12.81
C ASP A 93 2.41 11.64 -11.43
N GLU A 94 3.43 10.81 -11.27
CA GLU A 94 3.70 10.07 -10.03
C GLU A 94 4.06 10.97 -8.83
N ARG A 95 4.44 12.24 -9.06
CA ARG A 95 4.68 13.19 -7.97
C ARG A 95 3.43 13.42 -7.12
N LEU A 96 2.25 13.22 -7.72
CA LEU A 96 0.98 13.27 -7.02
C LEU A 96 0.85 12.19 -5.96
N LEU A 97 1.60 11.09 -6.04
CA LEU A 97 1.59 10.04 -5.02
C LEU A 97 2.32 10.44 -3.74
N VAL A 98 3.32 11.33 -3.84
CA VAL A 98 4.16 11.73 -2.70
C VAL A 98 3.44 12.71 -1.79
N GLY A 99 2.66 13.63 -2.37
CA GLY A 99 1.88 14.57 -1.58
C GLY A 99 1.10 15.56 -2.42
N GLY A 100 0.11 16.18 -1.79
CA GLY A 100 -0.78 17.12 -2.42
C GLY A 100 -1.86 17.59 -1.46
N MET A 101 -2.84 18.33 -1.98
CA MET A 101 -3.95 18.84 -1.19
C MET A 101 -5.24 18.74 -2.00
N TYR A 102 -6.33 18.36 -1.34
CA TYR A 102 -7.68 18.36 -1.90
C TYR A 102 -8.65 18.91 -0.87
N GLN A 103 -9.41 19.96 -1.21
CA GLN A 103 -10.38 20.60 -0.31
C GLN A 103 -9.83 20.83 1.11
N ASP A 104 -8.67 21.50 1.20
CA ASP A 104 -7.95 21.81 2.45
C ASP A 104 -7.42 20.59 3.24
N LYS A 105 -7.59 19.37 2.74
CA LYS A 105 -6.98 18.16 3.29
C LYS A 105 -5.64 17.92 2.60
N LEU A 106 -4.55 18.14 3.35
CA LEU A 106 -3.20 17.80 2.94
C LEU A 106 -3.01 16.29 3.02
N TYR A 107 -2.24 15.72 2.10
CA TYR A 107 -1.76 14.35 2.22
C TYR A 107 -0.28 14.25 1.89
N THR A 108 0.38 13.28 2.49
CA THR A 108 1.78 12.96 2.22
C THR A 108 1.99 11.46 2.42
N TYR A 109 2.59 10.80 1.43
CA TYR A 109 2.99 9.40 1.51
C TYR A 109 4.49 9.26 1.28
N GLN A 110 5.06 8.27 1.96
CA GLN A 110 6.35 7.70 1.62
C GLN A 110 6.28 6.94 0.28
N PRO A 111 7.43 6.59 -0.32
CA PRO A 111 7.48 5.98 -1.65
C PRO A 111 6.51 4.80 -1.78
N PRO A 112 5.59 4.82 -2.76
CA PRO A 112 4.48 3.88 -2.85
C PRO A 112 4.93 2.48 -3.30
N SER A 113 4.22 1.46 -2.85
CA SER A 113 4.48 0.06 -3.23
C SER A 113 3.73 -0.35 -4.50
N ARG A 114 4.43 -0.99 -5.44
CA ARG A 114 3.87 -1.48 -6.72
C ARG A 114 3.43 -2.93 -6.58
N SER A 115 2.27 -3.29 -7.14
CA SER A 115 1.94 -4.71 -7.35
C SER A 115 2.41 -5.09 -8.76
N ALA A 116 3.61 -5.64 -8.86
CA ALA A 116 4.16 -6.19 -10.09
C ALA A 116 5.05 -7.38 -9.69
N ALA A 117 4.82 -8.54 -10.30
CA ALA A 117 5.63 -9.73 -10.08
C ALA A 117 7.04 -9.47 -10.63
N ALA A 118 7.95 -9.00 -9.78
CA ALA A 118 9.33 -8.75 -10.12
C ALA A 118 10.25 -8.88 -8.90
N TRP A 119 11.50 -9.21 -9.16
CA TRP A 119 12.56 -9.26 -8.16
C TRP A 119 12.96 -7.84 -7.73
N LEU A 120 13.16 -7.62 -6.44
CA LEU A 120 13.60 -6.32 -5.90
C LEU A 120 15.13 -6.21 -5.96
N PRO A 121 15.69 -5.22 -6.67
CA PRO A 121 17.11 -4.87 -6.51
C PRO A 121 17.42 -4.52 -5.05
N ARG A 122 18.67 -4.69 -4.63
CA ARG A 122 19.04 -4.43 -3.23
C ARG A 122 18.92 -2.93 -2.92
N PRO A 123 18.43 -2.51 -1.74
CA PRO A 123 18.11 -1.10 -1.43
C PRO A 123 19.22 -0.06 -1.70
N HIS A 124 20.47 -0.50 -1.67
CA HIS A 124 21.67 0.31 -1.88
C HIS A 124 22.25 0.28 -3.31
N THR A 125 21.54 -0.27 -4.30
CA THR A 125 22.01 -0.27 -5.70
C THR A 125 21.28 0.80 -6.53
N PRO A 126 21.91 1.36 -7.58
CA PRO A 126 21.28 2.37 -8.44
C PRO A 126 19.99 1.91 -9.12
N GLU A 127 19.80 0.59 -9.25
CA GLU A 127 18.62 -0.02 -9.85
C GLU A 127 17.44 -0.12 -8.87
N PHE A 128 17.66 0.13 -7.56
CA PHE A 128 16.59 0.15 -6.58
C PHE A 128 15.79 1.44 -6.71
N ASP A 129 14.54 1.29 -7.15
CA ASP A 129 13.57 2.38 -7.20
C ASP A 129 12.63 2.27 -5.99
N PRO A 130 12.78 3.13 -4.96
CA PRO A 130 11.91 3.10 -3.80
C PRO A 130 10.44 3.45 -4.13
N TYR A 131 10.18 4.11 -5.26
CA TYR A 131 8.81 4.48 -5.69
C TYR A 131 8.10 3.34 -6.43
N HIS A 132 8.84 2.28 -6.75
CA HIS A 132 8.36 1.12 -7.47
C HIS A 132 8.85 -0.17 -6.82
N ILE A 133 8.34 -0.48 -5.64
CA ILE A 133 8.65 -1.72 -4.93
C ILE A 133 7.78 -2.85 -5.51
N PRO A 134 8.28 -3.77 -6.37
CA PRO A 134 7.51 -4.92 -6.82
C PRO A 134 7.08 -5.86 -5.70
N ARG A 135 5.96 -6.54 -5.93
CA ARG A 135 5.31 -7.48 -5.02
C ARG A 135 4.80 -8.68 -5.80
N VAL A 136 4.98 -9.85 -5.22
CA VAL A 136 4.49 -11.13 -5.76
C VAL A 136 3.11 -11.41 -5.16
N GLN A 137 2.15 -11.83 -5.99
CA GLN A 137 0.87 -12.27 -5.48
C GLN A 137 1.02 -13.63 -4.80
N ALA A 138 0.41 -13.80 -3.62
CA ALA A 138 0.44 -15.06 -2.88
C ALA A 138 -0.56 -16.09 -3.46
N ILE A 139 -0.46 -16.37 -4.76
CA ILE A 139 -1.22 -17.40 -5.46
C ILE A 139 -0.29 -18.55 -5.84
N GLN A 140 -0.81 -19.79 -5.88
CA GLN A 140 0.02 -20.99 -6.02
C GLN A 140 0.98 -20.92 -7.21
N SER A 141 0.51 -20.49 -8.38
CA SER A 141 1.34 -20.41 -9.59
C SER A 141 2.50 -19.41 -9.49
N GLU A 142 2.27 -18.27 -8.84
CA GLU A 142 3.31 -17.27 -8.60
C GLU A 142 4.28 -17.77 -7.53
N LEU A 143 3.77 -18.34 -6.43
CA LEU A 143 4.60 -18.89 -5.36
C LEU A 143 5.50 -20.01 -5.87
N ASP A 144 4.97 -20.97 -6.64
CA ASP A 144 5.75 -22.05 -7.24
C ASP A 144 6.91 -21.48 -8.08
N TYR A 145 6.59 -20.55 -8.98
CA TYR A 145 7.59 -19.93 -9.84
C TYR A 145 8.67 -19.18 -9.05
N TRP A 146 8.28 -18.31 -8.12
CA TRP A 146 9.23 -17.45 -7.40
C TRP A 146 10.03 -18.22 -6.35
N LEU A 147 9.46 -19.25 -5.72
CA LEU A 147 10.19 -20.13 -4.80
C LEU A 147 11.19 -21.01 -5.56
N ASP A 148 10.81 -21.55 -6.72
CA ASP A 148 11.74 -22.29 -7.59
C ASP A 148 12.88 -21.39 -8.09
N TYR A 149 12.55 -20.15 -8.48
CA TYR A 149 13.55 -19.16 -8.87
C TYR A 149 14.50 -18.81 -7.71
N ALA A 150 13.95 -18.63 -6.50
CA ALA A 150 14.75 -18.34 -5.30
C ALA A 150 15.69 -19.48 -4.89
N ASN A 151 15.41 -20.72 -5.30
CA ASN A 151 16.27 -21.88 -5.05
C ASN A 151 17.47 -21.98 -6.01
N GLN A 152 17.60 -21.10 -7.01
CA GLN A 152 18.71 -21.13 -7.96
C GLN A 152 20.04 -20.68 -7.33
N PRO A 153 21.18 -21.33 -7.64
CA PRO A 153 22.48 -20.89 -7.18
C PRO A 153 22.77 -19.43 -7.60
N GLY A 154 23.24 -18.61 -6.66
CA GLY A 154 23.49 -17.18 -6.90
C GLY A 154 22.31 -16.27 -6.58
N VAL A 155 21.11 -16.81 -6.32
CA VAL A 155 19.96 -16.06 -5.81
C VAL A 155 19.99 -16.12 -4.28
N TYR A 156 20.35 -15.00 -3.66
CA TYR A 156 20.40 -14.87 -2.21
C TYR A 156 19.57 -13.65 -1.80
N TYR A 157 18.52 -13.88 -1.02
CA TYR A 157 17.84 -12.83 -0.29
C TYR A 157 17.44 -13.34 1.09
N VAL A 158 18.05 -12.74 2.13
CA VAL A 158 17.71 -12.93 3.53
C VAL A 158 17.59 -11.53 4.12
N SER A 159 16.42 -11.20 4.67
CA SER A 159 16.23 -9.96 5.43
C SER A 159 17.21 -9.95 6.60
N PRO A 160 17.86 -8.82 6.94
CA PRO A 160 18.82 -8.77 8.05
C PRO A 160 18.21 -9.06 9.43
N GLY A 161 16.88 -9.13 9.55
CA GLY A 161 16.22 -9.61 10.78
C GLY A 161 16.68 -8.85 12.03
N GLU A 162 16.38 -7.55 12.09
CA GLU A 162 16.48 -6.72 13.30
C GLU A 162 15.26 -5.80 13.44
#